data_AF-A0AB37VPR0-F1
#
_entry.id   AF-A0AB37VPR0-F1
#
_cell.length_a   1.000
_cell.length_b   1.000
_cell.length_c   1.000
_cell.angle_alpha   90.00
_cell.angle_beta   90.00
_cell.angle_gamma   90.00
#
_symmetry.space_group_name_H-M   'P 1'
#
loop_
_entity.id
_entity.type
_entity.pdbx_description
1 polymer ?
#
loop_
_entity_poly.entity_id
_entity_poly.type
_entity_poly.pdbx_seq_one_letter_code
_entity_poly.pdbx_strand_id
1 'polypeptide(L)'
;MVAKTPCTGFYLSTDTTRQLIQQNALWKEAFSWLSWINYLLAKRDMQLVGNNSYHQIRAMLLNMAEWDETLRSKIGVMNHIQQSTRISRSVVAEVLAALRQGNYINMSRGKLVSINRLPMEY
;
A
#
# COMPACT_ATOMS: atom_id res chain seq x y z
N MET A 1 4.12 10.10 10.89
CA MET A 1 4.37 8.72 10.44
C MET A 1 4.26 7.80 11.65
N VAL A 2 3.65 6.63 11.51
CA VAL A 2 3.61 5.62 12.58
C VAL A 2 4.35 4.39 12.08
N ALA A 3 5.37 3.95 12.81
CA ALA A 3 6.12 2.76 12.48
C ALA A 3 5.24 1.52 12.68
N LYS A 4 5.15 0.65 11.65
CA LYS A 4 4.39 -0.61 11.72
C LYS A 4 5.21 -1.76 12.33
N THR A 5 6.52 -1.60 12.39
CA THR A 5 7.50 -2.53 12.95
C THR A 5 8.56 -1.73 13.73
N PRO A 6 9.31 -2.35 14.66
CA PRO A 6 10.41 -1.66 15.33
C PRO A 6 11.43 -1.16 14.31
N CYS A 7 11.69 0.15 14.28
CA CYS A 7 12.64 0.76 13.37
C CYS A 7 13.38 1.92 14.03
N THR A 8 14.63 2.15 13.61
CA THR A 8 15.42 3.33 13.96
C THR A 8 15.50 4.27 12.77
N GLY A 9 15.50 5.58 13.00
CA GLY A 9 15.61 6.58 11.95
C GLY A 9 16.36 7.82 12.42
N PHE A 10 16.84 8.60 11.46
CA PHE A 10 17.45 9.90 11.71
C PHE A 10 16.43 11.00 11.47
N TYR A 11 16.49 12.04 12.30
CA TYR A 11 15.68 13.24 12.13
C TYR A 11 16.58 14.41 11.79
N LEU A 12 16.20 15.13 10.73
CA LEU A 12 16.81 16.37 10.28
C LEU A 12 15.71 17.41 10.15
N SER A 13 15.94 18.60 10.70
CA SER A 13 15.00 19.72 10.56
C SER A 13 14.95 20.18 9.10
N THR A 14 13.84 20.78 8.70
CA THR A 14 13.67 21.33 7.35
C THR A 14 14.71 22.39 7.03
N ASP A 15 15.03 23.25 7.99
CA ASP A 15 16.00 24.34 7.83
C ASP A 15 17.42 23.80 7.66
N THR A 16 17.84 22.88 8.53
CA THR A 16 19.16 22.24 8.43
C THR A 16 19.29 21.44 7.13
N THR A 17 18.23 20.72 6.72
CA THR A 17 18.22 19.96 5.45
C THR A 17 18.43 20.90 4.26
N ARG A 18 17.70 22.03 4.21
CA ARG A 18 17.82 23.01 3.13
C ARG A 18 19.22 23.62 3.07
N GLN A 19 19.79 23.96 4.22
CA GLN A 19 21.16 24.48 4.30
C GLN A 19 22.17 23.47 3.78
N LEU A 20 22.08 22.20 4.19
CA LEU A 20 22.99 21.15 3.73
C LEU A 20 22.86 20.87 2.24
N ILE A 21 21.63 20.86 1.69
CA ILE A 21 21.41 20.72 0.25
C ILE A 21 22.07 21.86 -0.51
N GLN A 22 21.91 23.10 -0.04
CA GLN A 22 22.52 24.27 -0.65
C GLN A 22 24.05 24.24 -0.59
N GLN A 23 24.62 23.98 0.60
CA GLN A 23 26.07 24.00 0.82
C GLN A 23 26.81 22.94 0.01
N ASN A 24 26.17 21.78 -0.21
CA ASN A 24 26.76 20.65 -0.92
C ASN A 24 26.30 20.57 -2.39
N ALA A 25 25.58 21.58 -2.90
CA ALA A 25 25.04 21.62 -4.26
C ALA A 25 24.17 20.41 -4.65
N LEU A 26 23.43 19.83 -3.70
CA LEU A 26 22.66 18.57 -3.84
C LEU A 26 21.25 18.77 -4.41
N TRP A 27 20.96 19.93 -5.02
CA TRP A 27 19.62 20.24 -5.50
C TRP A 27 19.15 19.33 -6.63
N LYS A 28 20.08 18.84 -7.46
CA LYS A 28 19.79 17.90 -8.55
C LYS A 28 19.32 16.55 -7.99
N GLU A 29 20.03 16.03 -7.00
CA GLU A 29 19.73 14.76 -6.32
C GLU A 29 18.42 14.88 -5.55
N ALA A 30 18.26 15.98 -4.79
CA ALA A 30 17.02 16.27 -4.06
C ALA A 30 15.81 16.33 -5.02
N PHE A 31 15.94 17.00 -6.16
CA PHE A 31 14.88 17.09 -7.15
C PHE A 31 14.58 15.74 -7.82
N SER A 32 15.62 14.95 -8.12
CA SER A 32 15.46 13.60 -8.67
C SER A 32 14.69 12.71 -7.70
N TRP A 33 15.01 12.79 -6.41
CA TRP A 33 14.31 12.04 -5.36
C TRP A 33 12.85 12.50 -5.21
N LEU A 34 12.60 13.81 -5.21
CA LEU A 34 11.24 14.37 -5.18
C LEU A 34 10.42 13.97 -6.40
N SER A 35 11.02 13.96 -7.59
CA SER A 35 10.36 13.54 -8.84
C SER A 35 9.99 12.07 -8.80
N TRP A 36 10.87 11.22 -8.27
CA TRP A 36 10.59 9.80 -8.06
C TRP A 36 9.44 9.59 -7.05
N ILE A 37 9.44 10.33 -5.94
CA ILE A 37 8.33 10.29 -4.97
C ILE A 37 7.01 10.74 -5.62
N ASN A 38 7.02 11.83 -6.38
CA ASN A 38 5.83 12.31 -7.08
C ASN A 38 5.31 11.29 -8.09
N TYR A 39 6.19 10.63 -8.84
CA TYR A 39 5.81 9.56 -9.76
C TYR A 39 5.15 8.39 -9.04
N LEU A 40 5.73 7.94 -7.91
CA LEU A 40 5.13 6.88 -7.09
C LEU A 40 3.76 7.27 -6.54
N LEU A 41 3.62 8.50 -6.06
CA LEU A 41 2.33 9.04 -5.59
C LEU A 41 1.31 9.12 -6.72
N ALA A 42 1.68 9.65 -7.89
CA ALA A 42 0.81 9.73 -9.06
C ALA A 42 0.37 8.35 -9.56
N LYS A 43 1.27 7.36 -9.60
CA LYS A 43 0.93 5.98 -9.95
C LYS A 43 -0.04 5.37 -8.95
N ARG A 44 0.14 5.62 -7.65
CA ARG A 44 -0.78 5.19 -6.61
C ARG A 44 -2.14 5.87 -6.77
N ASP A 45 -2.16 7.17 -7.03
CA ASP A 45 -3.39 7.92 -7.24
C ASP A 45 -4.14 7.45 -8.49
N MET A 46 -3.44 7.13 -9.59
CA MET A 46 -4.05 6.52 -10.77
C MET A 46 -4.66 5.14 -10.48
N GLN A 47 -4.06 4.35 -9.59
CA GLN A 47 -4.65 3.08 -9.15
C GLN A 47 -5.90 3.28 -8.28
N LEU A 48 -6.00 4.41 -7.56
CA LEU A 48 -7.11 4.73 -6.67
C LEU A 48 -8.24 5.53 -7.37
N VAL A 49 -7.92 6.24 -8.44
CA VAL A 49 -8.84 7.05 -9.26
C VAL A 49 -9.23 6.25 -10.50
N GLY A 50 -10.24 5.39 -10.34
CA GLY A 50 -10.80 4.58 -11.41
C GLY A 50 -11.91 3.68 -10.87
N ASN A 51 -13.02 3.60 -11.62
CA ASN A 51 -14.33 3.08 -11.20
C ASN A 51 -14.38 1.57 -10.88
N ASN A 52 -13.24 0.88 -10.75
CA ASN A 52 -13.21 -0.55 -10.47
C ASN A 52 -12.66 -0.85 -9.07
N SER A 53 -13.58 -0.90 -8.10
CA SER A 53 -13.35 -1.34 -6.73
C SER A 53 -12.59 -2.68 -6.66
N TYR A 54 -12.84 -3.59 -7.61
CA TYR A 54 -12.15 -4.87 -7.67
C TYR A 54 -10.65 -4.70 -7.95
N HIS A 55 -10.24 -3.89 -8.94
CA HIS A 55 -8.83 -3.68 -9.25
C HIS A 55 -8.06 -3.08 -8.05
N GLN A 56 -8.69 -2.15 -7.33
CA GLN A 56 -8.10 -1.58 -6.11
C GLN A 56 -7.94 -2.62 -5.00
N ILE A 57 -8.97 -3.43 -4.75
CA ILE A 57 -8.92 -4.52 -3.77
C ILE A 57 -7.85 -5.54 -4.17
N ARG A 58 -7.78 -5.91 -5.45
CA ARG A 58 -6.78 -6.81 -6.03
C ARG A 58 -5.36 -6.29 -5.83
N ALA A 59 -5.11 -5.01 -6.12
CA ALA A 59 -3.81 -4.38 -5.91
C ALA A 59 -3.40 -4.40 -4.43
N MET A 60 -4.33 -4.12 -3.51
CA MET A 60 -4.05 -4.19 -2.08
C MET A 60 -3.74 -5.61 -1.61
N LEU A 61 -4.48 -6.61 -2.09
CA LEU A 61 -4.19 -8.02 -1.78
C LEU A 61 -2.79 -8.42 -2.26
N LEU A 62 -2.41 -8.06 -3.49
CA LEU A 62 -1.08 -8.32 -4.02
C LEU A 62 0.01 -7.65 -3.17
N ASN A 63 -0.18 -6.37 -2.81
CA ASN A 63 0.76 -5.68 -1.91
C ASN A 63 0.89 -6.37 -0.55
N MET A 64 -0.21 -6.88 0.00
CA MET A 64 -0.20 -7.63 1.27
C MET A 64 0.50 -8.98 1.15
N ALA A 65 0.53 -9.61 -0.03
CA ALA A 65 1.21 -10.90 -0.23
C ALA A 65 2.73 -10.77 -0.26
N GLU A 66 3.24 -9.60 -0.66
CA GLU A 66 4.67 -9.26 -0.61
C GLU A 66 5.18 -8.96 0.81
N TRP A 67 4.29 -8.85 1.80
CA TRP A 67 4.68 -8.62 3.18
C TRP A 67 5.24 -9.88 3.82
N ASP A 68 6.23 -9.70 4.69
CA ASP A 68 6.69 -10.77 5.56
C ASP A 68 5.55 -11.30 6.44
N GLU A 69 5.66 -12.55 6.88
CA GLU A 69 4.62 -13.24 7.63
C GLU A 69 4.28 -12.55 8.97
N THR A 70 5.27 -11.89 9.59
CA THR A 70 5.06 -11.20 10.87
C THR A 70 4.20 -9.94 10.69
N LEU A 71 4.39 -9.19 9.61
CA LEU A 71 3.58 -8.03 9.27
C LEU A 71 2.19 -8.45 8.79
N ARG A 72 2.14 -9.46 7.91
CA ARG A 72 0.91 -9.98 7.30
C ARG A 72 -0.06 -10.59 8.32
N SER A 73 0.45 -11.24 9.36
CA SER A 73 -0.37 -11.79 10.46
C SER A 73 -0.92 -10.71 11.40
N LYS A 74 -0.27 -9.55 11.52
CA LYS A 74 -0.72 -8.44 12.38
C LYS A 74 -1.83 -7.62 11.76
N ILE A 75 -1.91 -7.51 10.44
CA ILE A 75 -2.83 -6.58 9.75
C ILE A 75 -4.06 -7.29 9.20
N GLY A 76 -5.25 -6.79 9.51
CA GLY A 76 -6.51 -7.32 8.95
C GLY A 76 -6.74 -6.84 7.52
N VAL A 77 -7.12 -7.74 6.62
CA VAL A 77 -7.32 -7.45 5.18
C VAL A 77 -8.39 -6.36 4.98
N MET A 78 -9.56 -6.54 5.60
CA MET A 78 -10.65 -5.57 5.53
C MET A 78 -10.20 -4.17 5.97
N ASN A 79 -9.62 -4.07 7.17
CA ASN A 79 -9.18 -2.79 7.73
C ASN A 79 -8.11 -2.13 6.86
N HIS A 80 -7.17 -2.91 6.31
CA HIS A 80 -6.13 -2.37 5.45
C HIS A 80 -6.69 -1.78 4.15
N ILE A 81 -7.59 -2.51 3.49
CA ILE A 81 -8.24 -2.05 2.26
C ILE A 81 -9.06 -0.80 2.54
N GLN A 82 -9.85 -0.77 3.61
CA GLN A 82 -10.67 0.40 3.97
C GLN A 82 -9.85 1.63 4.36
N GLN A 83 -8.68 1.46 5.00
CA GLN A 83 -7.80 2.59 5.33
C GLN A 83 -7.02 3.11 4.12
N SER A 84 -6.80 2.25 3.12
CA SER A 84 -5.95 2.55 1.96
C SER A 84 -6.76 2.94 0.71
N THR A 85 -8.08 2.77 0.74
CA THR A 85 -9.00 3.06 -0.37
C THR A 85 -10.24 3.79 0.14
N ARG A 86 -11.07 4.34 -0.77
CA ARG A 86 -12.38 4.94 -0.43
C ARG A 86 -13.56 3.97 -0.63
N ILE A 87 -13.28 2.66 -0.69
CA ILE A 87 -14.29 1.64 -0.98
C ILE A 87 -15.10 1.35 0.28
N SER A 88 -16.41 1.23 0.13
CA SER A 88 -17.31 0.90 1.23
C SER A 88 -17.05 -0.49 1.79
N ARG A 89 -17.33 -0.68 3.08
CA ARG A 89 -17.16 -1.98 3.76
C ARG A 89 -17.92 -3.11 3.08
N SER A 90 -19.14 -2.83 2.60
CA SER A 90 -20.00 -3.81 1.94
C SER A 90 -19.39 -4.31 0.64
N VAL A 91 -18.90 -3.39 -0.20
CA VAL A 91 -18.25 -3.75 -1.48
C VAL A 91 -16.97 -4.54 -1.25
N VAL A 92 -16.15 -4.15 -0.27
CA VAL A 92 -14.96 -4.94 0.09
C VAL A 92 -15.35 -6.34 0.59
N ALA A 93 -16.40 -6.45 1.42
CA ALA A 93 -16.85 -7.73 1.94
C ALA A 93 -17.36 -8.65 0.83
N GLU A 94 -18.14 -8.10 -0.11
CA GLU A 94 -18.67 -8.82 -1.26
C GLU A 94 -17.54 -9.37 -2.14
N VAL A 95 -16.58 -8.53 -2.52
CA VAL A 95 -15.43 -8.95 -3.33
C VAL A 95 -14.59 -9.99 -2.60
N LEU A 96 -14.31 -9.81 -1.30
CA LEU A 96 -13.55 -10.80 -0.53
C LEU A 96 -14.31 -12.13 -0.40
N ALA A 97 -15.63 -12.10 -0.26
CA ALA A 97 -16.46 -13.30 -0.22
C ALA A 97 -16.41 -14.06 -1.56
N ALA A 98 -16.60 -13.35 -2.67
CA ALA A 98 -16.46 -13.88 -4.02
C ALA A 98 -15.07 -14.49 -4.26
N LEU A 99 -14.01 -13.79 -3.86
CA LEU A 99 -12.63 -14.27 -4.00
C LEU A 99 -12.35 -15.53 -3.18
N ARG A 100 -12.93 -15.64 -1.98
CA ARG A 100 -12.84 -16.83 -1.14
C ARG A 100 -13.62 -18.00 -1.74
N GLN A 101 -14.84 -17.76 -2.22
CA GLN A 101 -15.67 -18.78 -2.85
C GLN A 101 -15.02 -19.35 -4.11
N GLY A 102 -14.37 -18.50 -4.90
CA GLY A 102 -13.60 -18.91 -6.07
C GLY A 102 -12.23 -19.53 -5.77
N ASN A 103 -11.89 -19.78 -4.50
CA ASN A 103 -10.56 -20.27 -4.07
C ASN A 103 -9.38 -19.41 -4.59
N TYR A 104 -9.59 -18.12 -4.81
CA TYR A 104 -8.54 -17.22 -5.28
C TYR A 104 -7.64 -16.71 -4.15
N ILE A 105 -8.19 -16.59 -2.95
CA ILE A 105 -7.47 -16.19 -1.74
C ILE A 105 -7.78 -17.12 -0.57
N ASN A 106 -6.79 -17.33 0.29
CA ASN A 106 -6.99 -17.97 1.59
C ASN A 106 -6.86 -16.94 2.70
N MET A 107 -7.81 -16.95 3.63
CA MET A 107 -7.90 -15.98 4.72
C MET A 107 -8.35 -16.66 6.01
N SER A 108 -7.61 -16.42 7.09
CA SER A 108 -7.89 -16.94 8.43
C SER A 108 -8.01 -15.80 9.44
N ARG A 109 -9.08 -15.79 10.25
CA ARG A 109 -9.34 -14.74 11.26
C ARG A 109 -9.18 -13.30 10.74
N GLY A 110 -9.60 -13.05 9.49
CA GLY A 110 -9.50 -11.74 8.83
C GLY A 110 -8.10 -11.36 8.34
N LYS A 111 -7.12 -12.26 8.41
CA LYS A 111 -5.74 -12.10 7.91
C LYS A 111 -5.58 -12.81 6.57
N LEU A 112 -4.69 -12.31 5.73
CA LEU A 112 -4.34 -12.94 4.45
C LEU A 112 -3.34 -14.08 4.69
N VAL A 113 -3.67 -15.29 4.27
CA VAL A 113 -2.82 -16.50 4.45
C VAL A 113 -2.08 -16.83 3.16
N SER A 114 -2.75 -16.78 2.01
CA SER A 114 -2.11 -16.97 0.70
C SER A 114 -2.98 -16.39 -0.41
N ILE A 115 -2.34 -16.13 -1.56
CA ILE A 115 -3.02 -15.84 -2.82
C ILE A 115 -2.70 -16.97 -3.78
N ASN A 116 -3.72 -17.53 -4.41
CA ASN A 116 -3.56 -18.59 -5.40
C ASN A 116 -3.40 -17.98 -6.80
N ARG A 117 -4.49 -17.42 -7.34
CA ARG A 117 -4.49 -16.71 -8.63
C ARG A 117 -5.60 -15.67 -8.64
N LEU A 118 -5.28 -14.38 -8.70
CA LEU A 118 -6.32 -13.35 -8.79
C LEU A 118 -6.72 -13.11 -10.26
N PRO A 119 -8.02 -13.23 -10.61
CA PRO A 119 -8.47 -12.97 -11.97
C PRO A 119 -8.16 -11.53 -12.38
N MET A 120 -7.90 -11.31 -13.67
CA MET A 120 -7.60 -9.97 -14.19
C MET A 120 -8.86 -9.11 -14.24
N GLU A 121 -10.03 -9.73 -14.46
CA GLU A 121 -11.33 -9.07 -14.56
C GLU A 121 -12.36 -9.79 -13.68
N TYR A 122 -13.23 -8.99 -13.04
CA TYR A 122 -14.35 -9.43 -12.22
C TYR A 122 -15.45 -8.37 -12.31
#